data_AF-A0AAJ5ZS25-F1
#
_entry.id   AF-A0AAJ5ZS25-F1
#
_cell.length_a   1.000
_cell.length_b   1.000
_cell.length_c   1.000
_cell.angle_alpha   90.00
_cell.angle_beta   90.00
_cell.angle_gamma   90.00
#
_symmetry.space_group_name_H-M   'P 1'
#
loop_
_entity.id
_entity.type
_entity.pdbx_description
1 polymer ?
#
loop_
_entity_poly.entity_id
_entity_poly.type
_entity_poly.pdbx_seq_one_letter_code
_entity_poly.pdbx_strand_id
1 'polypeptide(L)'
;MTGKDEAELSRLLRAAIAGDERAYADFLHRIAALVRGFVRRKIVQGGVDPEDVVQETLLAIHVKRHTWREDAPVLPWVYAIARFKLIDAFRRRGRRIEVEIDEIAETFAEPEAETVSERDINRALDGLPPSQRSVVSSISVDGHSIGETAAKLGISETAVRVSLHRGLAAIAKRFGRQ
;
A
#
# COMPACT_ATOMS: atom_id res chain seq x y z
N MET A 1 17.95 4.45 3.07
CA MET A 1 17.77 4.89 1.67
C MET A 1 17.74 6.42 1.66
N THR A 2 18.41 7.07 0.71
CA THR A 2 18.66 8.51 0.75
C THR A 2 17.60 9.29 -0.05
N GLY A 3 17.39 10.58 0.25
CA GLY A 3 16.50 11.44 -0.54
C GLY A 3 16.92 11.58 -2.02
N LYS A 4 18.18 11.29 -2.34
CA LYS A 4 18.70 11.22 -3.72
C LYS A 4 18.14 10.03 -4.49
N ASP A 5 17.91 8.90 -3.83
CA ASP A 5 17.35 7.70 -4.44
C ASP A 5 15.88 7.91 -4.83
N GLU A 6 15.12 8.64 -4.01
CA GLU A 6 13.72 9.00 -4.26
C GLU A 6 13.57 9.93 -5.47
N ALA A 7 14.42 10.96 -5.55
CA ALA A 7 14.42 11.91 -6.66
C ALA A 7 14.75 11.22 -8.00
N GLU A 8 15.68 10.27 -7.98
CA GLU A 8 16.03 9.49 -9.17
C GLU A 8 14.90 8.55 -9.61
N LEU A 9 14.21 7.88 -8.68
CA LEU A 9 13.03 7.06 -8.99
C LEU A 9 11.90 7.89 -9.60
N SER A 10 11.68 9.09 -9.07
CA SER A 10 10.68 10.04 -9.60
C SER A 10 11.03 10.50 -11.01
N ARG A 11 12.32 10.77 -11.28
CA ARG A 11 12.82 11.13 -12.61
C ARG A 11 12.60 9.99 -13.62
N LEU A 12 12.97 8.76 -13.25
CA LEU A 12 12.82 7.59 -14.10
C LEU A 12 11.34 7.29 -14.41
N LEU A 13 10.46 7.34 -13.41
CA LEU A 13 9.03 7.08 -13.61
C LEU A 13 8.37 8.15 -14.48
N ARG A 14 8.74 9.43 -14.33
CA ARG A 14 8.26 10.51 -15.21
C ARG A 14 8.66 10.28 -16.66
N ALA A 15 9.92 9.94 -16.92
CA ALA A 15 10.41 9.62 -18.27
C ALA A 15 9.70 8.37 -18.85
N ALA A 16 9.48 7.34 -18.02
CA ALA A 16 8.74 6.15 -18.41
C ALA A 16 7.29 6.44 -18.82
N ILE A 17 6.59 7.32 -18.08
CA ILE A 17 5.24 7.77 -18.42
C ILE A 17 5.24 8.55 -19.75
N ALA A 18 6.30 9.31 -20.03
CA ALA A 18 6.51 10.00 -21.30
C ALA A 18 6.94 9.08 -22.47
N GLY A 19 7.11 7.78 -22.24
CA GLY A 19 7.40 6.78 -23.28
C GLY A 19 8.86 6.33 -23.36
N ASP A 20 9.73 6.72 -22.41
CA ASP A 20 11.11 6.22 -22.36
C ASP A 20 11.17 4.80 -21.79
N GLU A 21 11.28 3.82 -22.69
CA GLU A 21 11.36 2.39 -22.33
C GLU A 21 12.61 2.05 -21.52
N ARG A 22 13.74 2.74 -21.73
CA ARG A 22 14.98 2.48 -20.99
C ARG A 22 14.85 2.97 -19.55
N ALA A 23 14.33 4.19 -19.38
CA ALA A 23 14.01 4.72 -18.06
C ALA A 23 13.02 3.81 -17.32
N TYR A 24 12.05 3.23 -18.03
CA TYR A 24 11.10 2.30 -17.44
C TYR A 24 11.75 0.98 -16.99
N ALA A 25 12.63 0.41 -17.81
CA ALA A 25 13.37 -0.80 -17.44
C ALA A 25 14.26 -0.55 -16.21
N ASP A 26 14.97 0.58 -16.17
CA ASP A 26 15.80 0.97 -15.03
C ASP A 26 14.97 1.19 -13.75
N PHE A 27 13.81 1.82 -13.91
CA PHE A 27 12.84 2.00 -12.83
C PHE A 27 12.40 0.64 -12.25
N LEU A 28 11.93 -0.26 -13.10
CA LEU A 28 11.44 -1.58 -12.67
C LEU A 28 12.54 -2.41 -12.00
N HIS A 29 13.78 -2.39 -12.51
CA HIS A 29 14.89 -3.10 -11.88
C HIS A 29 15.16 -2.62 -10.45
N ARG A 30 15.17 -1.30 -10.24
CA ARG A 30 15.38 -0.69 -8.91
C ARG A 30 14.24 -1.01 -7.96
N ILE A 31 12.99 -0.86 -8.42
CA ILE A 31 11.81 -1.17 -7.62
C ILE A 31 11.74 -2.66 -7.28
N ALA A 32 12.09 -3.56 -8.19
CA ALA A 32 12.11 -4.99 -7.92
C ALA A 32 13.03 -5.34 -6.75
N ALA A 33 14.23 -4.75 -6.70
CA ALA A 33 15.17 -4.95 -5.59
C ALA A 33 14.61 -4.46 -4.24
N LEU A 34 14.01 -3.27 -4.23
CA LEU A 34 13.43 -2.67 -3.03
C LEU A 34 12.22 -3.46 -2.52
N VAL A 35 11.29 -3.79 -3.41
CA VAL A 35 10.09 -4.59 -3.08
C VAL A 35 10.50 -5.97 -2.60
N ARG A 36 11.49 -6.62 -3.24
CA ARG A 36 12.00 -7.92 -2.79
C ARG A 36 12.55 -7.86 -1.37
N GLY A 37 13.34 -6.82 -1.04
CA GLY A 37 13.85 -6.60 0.31
C GLY A 37 12.73 -6.34 1.33
N PHE A 38 11.71 -5.57 0.96
CA PHE A 38 10.52 -5.34 1.78
C PHE A 38 9.73 -6.64 2.03
N VAL A 39 9.41 -7.39 0.99
CA VAL A 39 8.61 -8.62 1.09
C VAL A 39 9.36 -9.70 1.88
N ARG A 40 10.65 -9.92 1.63
CA ARG A 40 11.46 -10.92 2.35
C ARG A 40 11.52 -10.66 3.86
N ARG A 41 11.56 -9.40 4.30
CA ARG A 41 11.54 -9.05 5.73
C ARG A 41 10.20 -9.38 6.40
N LYS A 42 9.11 -9.47 5.63
CA LYS A 42 7.76 -9.71 6.14
C LYS A 42 7.30 -11.17 6.01
N ILE A 43 7.90 -11.94 5.12
CA ILE A 43 7.66 -13.38 5.00
C ILE A 43 8.64 -14.10 5.94
N VAL A 44 8.32 -14.11 7.25
CA VAL A 44 9.13 -14.75 8.29
C VAL A 44 8.76 -16.24 8.47
N GLN A 45 7.52 -16.61 8.12
CA GLN A 45 6.97 -17.96 8.26
C GLN A 45 6.52 -18.45 6.88
N GLY A 46 7.15 -19.52 6.39
CA GLY A 46 7.16 -19.92 4.99
C GLY A 46 5.80 -20.22 4.37
N GLY A 47 5.74 -20.07 3.03
CA GLY A 47 4.70 -20.55 2.11
C GLY A 47 3.97 -19.50 1.28
N VAL A 48 4.46 -18.25 1.26
CA VAL A 48 4.28 -17.32 0.15
C VAL A 48 5.66 -17.13 -0.49
N ASP A 49 5.77 -17.26 -1.81
CA ASP A 49 7.03 -16.96 -2.51
C ASP A 49 7.19 -15.43 -2.61
N PRO A 50 8.28 -14.84 -2.06
CA PRO A 50 8.55 -13.42 -2.22
C PRO A 50 8.56 -12.96 -3.69
N GLU A 51 9.03 -13.81 -4.61
CA GLU A 51 9.17 -13.44 -6.02
C GLU A 51 7.80 -13.35 -6.73
N ASP A 52 6.81 -14.13 -6.31
CA ASP A 52 5.43 -14.01 -6.82
C ASP A 52 4.83 -12.65 -6.45
N VAL A 53 5.02 -12.22 -5.19
CA VAL A 53 4.54 -10.91 -4.72
C VAL A 53 5.26 -9.78 -5.44
N VAL A 54 6.57 -9.91 -5.68
CA VAL A 54 7.34 -8.93 -6.46
C VAL A 54 6.79 -8.83 -7.88
N GLN A 55 6.62 -9.94 -8.59
CA GLN A 55 6.07 -9.95 -9.95
C GLN A 55 4.69 -9.30 -10.02
N GLU A 56 3.78 -9.69 -9.12
CA GLU A 56 2.44 -9.08 -9.08
C GLU A 56 2.46 -7.58 -8.77
N THR A 57 3.43 -7.13 -7.95
CA THR A 57 3.62 -5.72 -7.64
C THR A 57 4.10 -4.96 -8.87
N LEU A 58 5.09 -5.47 -9.60
CA LEU A 58 5.61 -4.84 -10.82
C LEU A 58 4.53 -4.77 -11.92
N LEU A 59 3.72 -5.83 -12.08
CA LEU A 59 2.56 -5.82 -12.98
C LEU A 59 1.52 -4.77 -12.57
N ALA A 60 1.22 -4.66 -11.28
CA ALA A 60 0.28 -3.66 -10.78
C ALA A 60 0.81 -2.23 -10.98
N ILE A 61 2.11 -2.01 -10.78
CA ILE A 61 2.80 -0.74 -11.07
C ILE A 61 2.68 -0.42 -12.55
N HIS A 62 2.93 -1.39 -13.45
CA HIS A 62 2.76 -1.19 -14.88
C HIS A 62 1.37 -0.66 -15.20
N VAL A 63 0.32 -1.35 -14.75
CA VAL A 63 -1.07 -0.94 -15.01
C VAL A 63 -1.39 0.42 -14.41
N LYS A 64 -0.91 0.71 -13.19
CA LYS A 64 -1.29 1.89 -12.42
C LYS A 64 -0.34 3.08 -12.56
N ARG A 65 0.75 3.00 -13.32
CA ARG A 65 1.78 4.07 -13.40
C ARG A 65 1.21 5.46 -13.70
N HIS A 66 0.15 5.53 -14.49
CA HIS A 66 -0.55 6.78 -14.85
C HIS A 66 -1.36 7.39 -13.68
N THR A 67 -1.54 6.67 -12.57
CA THR A 67 -2.22 7.15 -11.35
C THR A 67 -1.25 7.78 -10.35
N TRP A 68 0.06 7.62 -10.55
CA TRP A 68 1.05 8.31 -9.75
C TRP A 68 0.98 9.81 -10.05
N ARG A 69 0.99 10.63 -8.99
CA ARG A 69 1.06 12.08 -9.12
C ARG A 69 2.51 12.51 -9.06
N GLU A 70 2.94 13.31 -10.02
CA GLU A 70 4.35 13.74 -10.14
C GLU A 70 4.85 14.61 -8.98
N ASP A 71 3.93 15.18 -8.19
CA ASP A 71 4.22 15.96 -6.99
C ASP A 71 4.29 15.10 -5.72
N ALA A 72 4.06 13.79 -5.82
CA ALA A 72 4.07 12.85 -4.72
C ALA A 72 5.29 11.92 -4.78
N PRO A 73 5.83 11.50 -3.61
CA PRO A 73 6.90 10.51 -3.56
C PRO A 73 6.44 9.17 -4.16
N VAL A 74 7.33 8.54 -4.92
CA VAL A 74 7.13 7.26 -5.61
C VAL A 74 7.14 6.09 -4.63
N LEU A 75 8.06 6.06 -3.67
CA LEU A 75 8.22 4.90 -2.82
C LEU A 75 6.99 4.59 -1.96
N PRO A 76 6.31 5.56 -1.32
CA PRO A 76 5.07 5.31 -0.61
C PRO A 76 3.97 4.72 -1.53
N TRP A 77 3.88 5.20 -2.77
CA TRP A 77 2.95 4.66 -3.77
C TRP A 77 3.30 3.21 -4.14
N VAL A 78 4.57 2.89 -4.35
CA VAL A 78 5.06 1.52 -4.62
C VAL A 78 4.79 0.59 -3.43
N TYR A 79 5.15 1.00 -2.21
CA TYR A 79 4.96 0.16 -1.02
C TYR A 79 3.51 -0.05 -0.66
N ALA A 80 2.62 0.90 -0.95
CA ALA A 80 1.18 0.70 -0.82
C ALA A 80 0.69 -0.43 -1.75
N ILE A 81 1.18 -0.47 -2.99
CA ILE A 81 0.88 -1.56 -3.93
C ILE A 81 1.48 -2.89 -3.41
N ALA A 82 2.75 -2.89 -3.00
CA ALA A 82 3.44 -4.08 -2.51
C ALA A 82 2.76 -4.67 -1.26
N ARG A 83 2.37 -3.83 -0.29
CA ARG A 83 1.64 -4.24 0.91
C ARG A 83 0.31 -4.89 0.55
N PHE A 84 -0.45 -4.27 -0.36
CA PHE A 84 -1.70 -4.85 -0.84
C PHE A 84 -1.49 -6.23 -1.48
N LYS A 85 -0.46 -6.37 -2.33
CA LYS A 85 -0.12 -7.64 -2.98
C LYS A 85 0.33 -8.73 -2.01
N LEU A 86 1.10 -8.35 -0.99
CA LEU A 86 1.54 -9.26 0.05
C LEU A 86 0.36 -9.81 0.87
N ILE A 87 -0.55 -8.91 1.29
CA ILE A 87 -1.76 -9.30 2.01
C ILE A 87 -2.65 -10.21 1.15
N ASP A 88 -2.83 -9.87 -0.14
CA ASP A 88 -3.60 -10.69 -1.06
C ASP A 88 -3.00 -12.11 -1.24
N ALA A 89 -1.67 -12.21 -1.31
CA ALA A 89 -0.98 -13.50 -1.37
C ALA A 89 -1.19 -14.34 -0.11
N PHE A 90 -1.10 -13.75 1.08
CA PHE A 90 -1.41 -14.43 2.34
C PHE A 90 -2.88 -14.88 2.39
N ARG A 91 -3.84 -14.07 1.92
CA ARG A 91 -5.27 -14.44 1.85
C ARG A 91 -5.57 -15.55 0.88
N ARG A 92 -4.94 -15.57 -0.30
CA ARG A 92 -5.08 -16.68 -1.26
C ARG A 92 -4.61 -18.00 -0.65
N ARG A 93 -3.61 -17.94 0.22
CA ARG A 93 -3.14 -19.10 0.99
C ARG A 93 -4.05 -19.46 2.17
N GLY A 94 -4.50 -18.48 2.96
CA GLY A 94 -5.43 -18.71 4.08
C GLY A 94 -6.80 -19.23 3.64
N ARG A 95 -7.22 -18.93 2.40
CA ARG A 95 -8.37 -19.60 1.76
C ARG A 95 -8.11 -21.06 1.40
N ARG A 96 -6.85 -21.51 1.42
CA ARG A 96 -6.42 -22.90 1.19
C ARG A 96 -6.17 -23.67 2.50
N ILE A 97 -5.93 -22.98 3.62
CA ILE A 97 -5.78 -23.51 4.97
C ILE A 97 -6.36 -22.45 5.91
N GLU A 98 -7.51 -22.71 6.54
CA GLU A 98 -8.12 -21.84 7.57
C GLU A 98 -7.07 -21.42 8.61
N VAL A 99 -6.65 -20.15 8.60
CA VAL A 99 -5.82 -19.56 9.67
C VAL A 99 -6.28 -18.14 9.93
N GLU A 100 -6.47 -17.82 11.22
CA GLU A 100 -6.84 -16.50 11.73
C GLU A 100 -5.77 -15.45 11.37
N ILE A 101 -6.22 -14.33 10.81
CA ILE A 101 -5.40 -13.30 10.18
C ILE A 101 -4.70 -12.38 11.23
N ASP A 102 -5.05 -12.52 12.51
CA ASP A 102 -4.62 -11.62 13.58
C ASP A 102 -3.11 -11.70 13.90
N GLU A 103 -2.47 -12.87 13.76
CA GLU A 103 -1.04 -13.01 14.09
C GLU A 103 -0.09 -12.34 13.06
N ILE A 104 -0.58 -12.05 11.85
CA ILE A 104 0.25 -11.49 10.78
C ILE A 104 0.30 -9.95 10.89
N ALA A 105 -0.77 -9.32 11.37
CA ALA A 105 -0.88 -7.87 11.53
C ALA A 105 0.23 -7.30 12.46
N GLU A 106 0.56 -8.00 13.54
CA GLU A 106 1.62 -7.60 14.49
C GLU A 106 3.02 -7.64 13.86
N THR A 107 3.27 -8.56 12.92
CA THR A 107 4.57 -8.67 12.22
C THR A 107 4.77 -7.55 11.16
N PHE A 108 3.68 -6.86 10.78
CA PHE A 108 3.73 -5.79 9.77
C PHE A 108 4.09 -4.40 10.31
N ALA A 109 4.24 -4.19 11.62
CA ALA A 109 4.86 -2.99 12.16
C ALA A 109 6.34 -2.93 11.70
N GLU A 110 6.74 -1.91 10.95
CA GLU A 110 8.17 -1.62 10.71
C GLU A 110 8.67 -0.59 11.73
N PRO A 111 9.95 -0.65 12.15
CA PRO A 111 10.56 0.39 12.98
C PRO A 111 11.06 1.56 12.11
N GLU A 112 11.00 2.78 12.68
CA GLU A 112 11.63 4.03 12.22
C GLU A 112 11.10 4.68 10.92
N ALA A 113 9.80 4.94 10.87
CA ALA A 113 9.35 6.30 10.57
C ALA A 113 8.87 6.89 11.90
N GLU A 114 9.01 8.20 12.13
CA GLU A 114 8.39 8.93 13.25
C GLU A 114 7.09 8.23 13.65
N THR A 115 7.09 7.53 14.79
CA THR A 115 5.99 6.64 15.15
C THR A 115 4.78 7.53 15.33
N VAL A 116 3.93 7.61 14.31
CA VAL A 116 2.59 8.17 14.44
C VAL A 116 1.96 7.35 15.55
N SER A 117 1.77 7.99 16.71
CA SER A 117 1.26 7.28 17.87
C SER A 117 -0.11 6.69 17.50
N GLU A 118 -0.49 5.54 18.07
CA GLU A 118 -1.87 5.07 17.95
C GLU A 118 -2.89 6.16 18.32
N ARG A 119 -2.50 7.09 19.20
CA ARG A 119 -3.29 8.29 19.54
C ARG A 119 -3.45 9.26 18.38
N ASP A 120 -2.43 9.44 17.56
CA ASP A 120 -2.47 10.31 16.39
C ASP A 120 -3.28 9.67 15.24
N ILE A 121 -3.19 8.34 15.09
CA ILE A 121 -4.04 7.57 14.17
C ILE A 121 -5.52 7.70 14.59
N ASN A 122 -5.83 7.44 15.86
CA ASN A 122 -7.20 7.54 16.37
C ASN A 122 -7.74 8.96 16.24
N ARG A 123 -6.95 9.99 16.55
CA ARG A 123 -7.33 11.39 16.38
C ARG A 123 -7.61 11.75 14.91
N ALA A 124 -6.84 11.18 13.98
CA ALA A 124 -7.07 11.36 12.56
C ALA A 124 -8.39 10.72 12.10
N LEU A 125 -8.69 9.52 12.62
CA LEU A 125 -9.91 8.77 12.32
C LEU A 125 -11.16 9.40 12.96
N ASP A 126 -11.06 9.95 14.17
CA ASP A 126 -12.18 10.59 14.87
C ASP A 126 -12.77 11.77 14.10
N GLY A 127 -11.94 12.44 13.30
CA GLY A 127 -12.37 13.54 12.45
C GLY A 127 -13.25 13.13 11.25
N LEU A 128 -13.41 11.83 10.99
CA LEU A 128 -14.16 11.31 9.86
C LEU A 128 -15.61 10.96 10.19
N PRO A 129 -16.54 11.10 9.22
CA PRO A 129 -17.86 10.49 9.31
C PRO A 129 -17.76 8.97 9.55
N PRO A 130 -18.70 8.36 10.31
CA PRO A 130 -18.61 6.95 10.70
C PRO A 130 -18.38 5.99 9.53
N SER A 131 -19.07 6.19 8.41
CA SER A 131 -18.93 5.34 7.21
C SER A 131 -17.55 5.45 6.54
N GLN A 132 -16.90 6.62 6.60
CA GLN A 132 -15.55 6.81 6.11
C GLN A 132 -14.53 6.26 7.09
N ARG A 133 -14.74 6.46 8.40
CA ARG A 133 -13.91 5.91 9.46
C ARG A 133 -13.84 4.39 9.38
N SER A 134 -14.98 3.71 9.28
CA SER A 134 -15.02 2.25 9.20
C SER A 134 -14.28 1.72 7.98
N VAL A 135 -14.40 2.39 6.83
CA VAL A 135 -13.68 2.00 5.60
C VAL A 135 -12.19 2.27 5.72
N VAL A 136 -11.78 3.45 6.19
CA VAL A 136 -10.37 3.82 6.34
C VAL A 136 -9.71 2.94 7.39
N SER A 137 -10.35 2.69 8.54
CA SER A 137 -9.84 1.77 9.56
C SER A 137 -9.68 0.36 9.00
N SER A 138 -10.72 -0.16 8.35
CA SER A 138 -10.70 -1.51 7.79
C SER A 138 -9.55 -1.72 6.80
N ILE A 139 -9.22 -0.72 5.99
CA ILE A 139 -8.20 -0.85 4.94
C ILE A 139 -6.81 -0.43 5.43
N SER A 140 -6.70 0.72 6.10
CA SER A 140 -5.42 1.35 6.46
C SER A 140 -4.87 0.89 7.80
N VAL A 141 -5.74 0.49 8.74
CA VAL A 141 -5.35 -0.03 10.06
C VAL A 141 -5.37 -1.56 10.03
N ASP A 142 -6.53 -2.14 9.71
CA ASP A 142 -6.74 -3.59 9.79
C ASP A 142 -6.23 -4.34 8.53
N GLY A 143 -5.85 -3.63 7.45
CA GLY A 143 -5.29 -4.23 6.23
C GLY A 143 -6.27 -5.00 5.34
N HIS A 144 -7.59 -4.86 5.52
CA HIS A 144 -8.60 -5.49 4.65
C HIS A 144 -8.52 -5.00 3.20
N SER A 145 -8.84 -5.88 2.25
CA SER A 145 -9.01 -5.47 0.85
C SER A 145 -10.33 -4.76 0.65
N ILE A 146 -10.45 -4.05 -0.47
CA ILE A 146 -11.71 -3.40 -0.86
C ILE A 146 -12.89 -4.38 -0.89
N GLY A 147 -12.68 -5.61 -1.39
CA GLY A 147 -13.72 -6.64 -1.46
C GLY A 147 -14.16 -7.16 -0.09
N GLU A 148 -13.22 -7.35 0.83
CA GLU A 148 -13.56 -7.79 2.19
C GLU A 148 -14.20 -6.67 2.99
N THR A 149 -13.71 -5.43 2.86
CA THR A 149 -14.36 -4.27 3.48
C THR A 149 -15.77 -4.09 2.93
N ALA A 150 -15.98 -4.30 1.62
CA ALA A 150 -17.30 -4.28 1.00
C ALA A 150 -18.24 -5.35 1.61
N ALA A 151 -17.77 -6.60 1.69
CA ALA A 151 -18.52 -7.70 2.30
C ALA A 151 -18.80 -7.46 3.80
N LYS A 152 -17.77 -7.05 4.57
CA LYS A 152 -17.85 -6.78 6.02
C LYS A 152 -18.81 -5.64 6.35
N LEU A 153 -18.85 -4.60 5.52
CA LEU A 153 -19.68 -3.41 5.75
C LEU A 153 -21.02 -3.46 4.98
N GLY A 154 -21.28 -4.50 4.20
CA GLY A 154 -22.52 -4.63 3.42
C GLY A 154 -22.69 -3.56 2.34
N ILE A 155 -21.60 -3.05 1.76
CA ILE A 155 -21.61 -2.00 0.73
C ILE A 155 -20.87 -2.45 -0.54
N SER A 156 -21.07 -1.77 -1.66
CA SER A 156 -20.37 -2.11 -2.91
C SER A 156 -18.88 -1.73 -2.85
N GLU A 157 -18.03 -2.44 -3.60
CA GLU A 157 -16.61 -2.09 -3.73
C GLU A 157 -16.40 -0.65 -4.25
N THR A 158 -17.28 -0.17 -5.11
CA THR A 158 -17.26 1.21 -5.60
C THR A 158 -17.53 2.19 -4.45
N ALA A 159 -18.51 1.89 -3.58
CA ALA A 159 -18.77 2.69 -2.40
C ALA A 159 -17.57 2.67 -1.42
N VAL A 160 -16.89 1.54 -1.26
CA VAL A 160 -15.66 1.43 -0.47
C VAL A 160 -14.57 2.34 -1.05
N ARG A 161 -14.28 2.29 -2.36
CA ARG A 161 -13.27 3.17 -3.00
C ARG A 161 -13.57 4.64 -2.82
N VAL A 162 -14.84 5.05 -3.02
CA VAL A 162 -15.28 6.43 -2.84
C VAL A 162 -15.15 6.87 -1.38
N SER A 163 -15.58 6.02 -0.44
CA SER A 163 -15.50 6.29 0.99
C SER A 163 -14.05 6.41 1.47
N LEU A 164 -13.17 5.50 1.03
CA LEU A 164 -11.74 5.52 1.32
C LEU A 164 -11.09 6.80 0.79
N HIS A 165 -11.35 7.16 -0.48
CA HIS A 165 -10.81 8.38 -1.07
C HIS A 165 -11.23 9.63 -0.29
N ARG A 166 -12.52 9.74 0.06
CA ARG A 166 -13.05 10.88 0.84
C ARG A 166 -12.46 10.93 2.25
N GLY A 167 -12.32 9.78 2.91
CA GLY A 167 -11.73 9.68 4.24
C GLY A 167 -10.25 10.10 4.25
N LEU A 168 -9.45 9.60 3.30
CA LEU A 168 -8.04 9.99 3.17
C LEU A 168 -7.88 11.47 2.81
N ALA A 169 -8.72 12.01 1.92
CA ALA A 169 -8.69 13.44 1.59
C ALA A 169 -9.06 14.33 2.79
N ALA A 170 -10.01 13.90 3.63
CA ALA A 170 -10.39 14.62 4.83
C ALA A 170 -9.28 14.58 5.90
N ILE A 171 -8.60 13.45 6.08
CA ILE A 171 -7.40 13.35 6.93
C ILE A 171 -6.30 14.27 6.37
N ALA A 172 -5.96 14.15 5.09
CA ALA A 172 -4.91 14.97 4.46
C ALA A 172 -5.19 16.48 4.56
N LYS A 173 -6.45 16.93 4.42
CA LYS A 173 -6.80 18.36 4.59
C LYS A 173 -6.58 18.86 6.03
N ARG A 174 -6.75 17.97 7.00
CA ARG A 174 -6.71 18.29 8.44
C ARG A 174 -5.30 18.23 9.01
N PHE A 175 -4.45 17.38 8.44
CA PHE A 175 -3.07 17.12 8.90
C PHE A 175 -1.98 17.52 7.90
N GLY A 176 -2.30 17.81 6.65
CA GLY A 176 -1.36 18.27 5.60
C GLY A 176 -1.13 19.79 5.55
N ARG A 177 -1.56 20.52 6.59
CA ARG A 177 -1.20 21.92 6.85
C ARG A 177 -0.34 21.96 8.12
N GLN A 178 0.90 21.49 8.01
CA GLN A 178 2.01 21.85 8.90
C GLN A 178 3.26 22.02 8.04
#